data_AF-A0A6A7AB23-F1
#
_entry.id   AF-A0A6A7AB23-F1
#
_cell.length_a   1.000
_cell.length_b   1.000
_cell.length_c   1.000
_cell.angle_alpha   90.00
_cell.angle_beta   90.00
_cell.angle_gamma   90.00
#
_symmetry.space_group_name_H-M   'P 1'
#
loop_
_entity.id
_entity.type
_entity.pdbx_description
1 polymer ?
#
loop_
_entity_poly.entity_id
_entity_poly.type
_entity_poly.pdbx_seq_one_letter_code
_entity_poly.pdbx_strand_id
1 'polypeptide(L)'
;MPPRLNTRTFARSIPLRSKPQVRWSARTATRFAPSQCRPYSDFTNSGANDRSKKIDAQPADHISEEAAKTAEIMGEQGPDMSKGTPVEEIVKGDKEAQDKLPKVMKDKLKAQGNAAPKGSRSYSTMTTQTGAGNGLDMGLVDVQAAIKTPQTPGLKFEMPTLPLPKDGHLKYRYDPVVEQVTNLIMQHGKKSVAQSNMALILQHLRTSPIPTINPAKPLLPGAPPPSHLPLNPILYLTLAIDSVAPLMRIRSQRGAAGGGVALQIPVPLGQRQRRRVAVEWILGAASKRRNVGSGKGSLAQRIAQEMVAVVEGRSGIWDRRNAIHKLGVAARANIVLPRKR
;
A
#
# COMPACT_ATOMS: atom_id res chain seq x y z
N MET A 1 -78.68 13.66 16.66
CA MET A 1 -78.04 13.93 17.97
C MET A 1 -76.53 13.92 17.78
N PRO A 2 -75.77 14.95 18.20
CA PRO A 2 -74.31 14.90 18.12
C PRO A 2 -73.73 14.16 19.34
N PRO A 3 -72.59 13.45 19.22
CA PRO A 3 -71.95 12.79 20.35
C PRO A 3 -71.24 13.81 21.26
N ARG A 4 -71.46 13.68 22.57
CA ARG A 4 -70.90 14.54 23.62
C ARG A 4 -69.41 14.24 23.85
N LEU A 5 -68.57 15.27 23.85
CA LEU A 5 -67.16 15.20 24.22
C LEU A 5 -67.03 15.06 25.75
N ASN A 6 -66.34 14.02 26.21
CA ASN A 6 -66.01 13.81 27.62
C ASN A 6 -64.80 14.67 28.02
N THR A 7 -65.05 15.80 28.66
CA THR A 7 -64.04 16.63 29.34
C THR A 7 -63.91 16.19 30.80
N ARG A 8 -63.22 15.08 31.06
CA ARG A 8 -62.68 14.79 32.40
C ARG A 8 -61.23 14.34 32.29
N THR A 9 -60.40 15.35 32.49
CA THR A 9 -59.01 15.31 32.96
C THR A 9 -58.76 14.21 34.00
N PHE A 10 -57.81 13.32 33.70
CA PHE A 10 -56.93 12.75 34.72
C PHE A 10 -55.49 13.04 34.29
N ALA A 11 -54.84 13.93 35.05
CA ALA A 11 -53.43 14.18 34.96
C ALA A 11 -52.68 12.87 35.27
N ARG A 12 -51.93 12.34 34.29
CA ARG A 12 -50.94 11.30 34.57
C ARG A 12 -49.72 11.99 35.15
N SER A 13 -49.43 11.76 36.43
CA SER A 13 -48.16 12.10 37.04
C SER A 13 -47.07 11.23 36.39
N ILE A 14 -46.09 11.89 35.76
CA ILE A 14 -44.90 11.23 35.24
C ILE A 14 -43.89 11.20 36.39
N PRO A 15 -43.47 10.02 36.89
CA PRO A 15 -42.41 9.97 37.89
C PRO A 15 -41.07 10.30 37.24
N LEU A 16 -40.50 11.46 37.59
CA LEU A 16 -39.11 11.82 37.30
C LEU A 16 -38.18 10.94 38.12
N ARG A 17 -37.69 9.85 37.54
CA ARG A 17 -36.61 9.05 38.12
C ARG A 17 -35.27 9.72 37.78
N SER A 18 -34.64 10.37 38.75
CA SER A 18 -33.26 10.82 38.63
C SER A 18 -32.36 9.60 38.43
N LYS A 19 -31.65 9.54 37.31
CA LYS A 19 -30.60 8.53 37.12
C LYS A 19 -29.43 8.91 38.05
N PRO A 20 -28.89 7.99 38.87
CA PRO A 20 -27.66 8.26 39.59
C PRO A 20 -26.56 8.48 38.56
N GLN A 21 -25.93 9.67 38.60
CA GLN A 21 -24.69 9.92 37.90
C GLN A 21 -23.63 9.03 38.55
N VAL A 22 -23.19 7.99 37.81
CA VAL A 22 -22.01 7.22 38.19
C VAL A 22 -20.82 8.17 38.13
N ARG A 23 -20.41 8.69 39.30
CA ARG A 23 -19.13 9.36 39.44
C ARG A 23 -18.05 8.32 39.22
N TRP A 24 -17.44 8.32 38.05
CA TRP A 24 -16.18 7.62 37.82
C TRP A 24 -15.14 8.27 38.74
N SER A 25 -14.84 7.60 39.86
CA SER A 25 -13.59 7.83 40.58
C SER A 25 -12.46 7.63 39.58
N ALA A 26 -11.69 8.69 39.33
CA ALA A 26 -10.44 8.60 38.59
C ALA A 26 -9.46 7.78 39.43
N ARG A 27 -9.49 6.45 39.28
CA ARG A 27 -8.39 5.61 39.72
C ARG A 27 -7.22 5.90 38.78
N THR A 28 -6.14 6.44 39.34
CA THR A 28 -4.82 6.45 38.71
C THR A 28 -4.41 5.00 38.47
N ALA A 29 -4.64 4.53 37.25
CA ALA A 29 -4.08 3.28 36.79
C ALA A 29 -2.58 3.49 36.60
N THR A 30 -1.78 3.01 37.55
CA THR A 30 -0.36 2.73 37.34
C THR A 30 -0.27 1.74 36.17
N ARG A 31 0.06 2.25 34.98
CA ARG A 31 0.35 1.42 33.82
C ARG A 31 1.70 0.75 34.06
N PHE A 32 1.68 -0.49 34.50
CA PHE A 32 2.79 -1.39 34.17
C PHE A 32 2.73 -1.60 32.65
N ALA A 33 3.77 -1.16 31.94
CA ALA A 33 3.93 -1.43 30.53
C ALA A 33 4.05 -2.95 30.35
N PRO A 34 3.18 -3.63 29.57
CA PRO A 34 3.51 -4.97 29.15
C PRO A 34 4.72 -4.88 28.20
N SER A 35 5.78 -5.60 28.56
CA SER A 35 6.88 -5.90 27.67
C SER A 35 6.30 -6.44 26.35
N GLN A 36 6.74 -5.86 25.24
CA GLN A 36 6.36 -6.34 23.92
C GLN A 36 7.07 -7.68 23.68
N CYS A 37 6.41 -8.78 24.03
CA CYS A 37 6.75 -10.08 23.46
C CYS A 37 6.31 -10.06 22.00
N ARG A 38 7.27 -10.01 21.07
CA ARG A 38 7.04 -10.38 19.68
C ARG A 38 6.48 -11.81 19.68
N PRO A 39 5.29 -12.10 19.14
CA PRO A 39 4.97 -13.48 18.80
C PRO A 39 5.87 -13.84 17.62
N TYR A 40 6.94 -14.57 17.94
CA TYR A 40 7.72 -15.30 16.96
C TYR A 40 6.75 -16.18 16.17
N SER A 41 6.91 -16.20 14.86
CA SER A 41 6.24 -17.12 13.95
C SER A 41 6.39 -18.56 14.43
N ASP A 42 5.28 -19.27 14.57
CA ASP A 42 5.27 -20.73 14.60
C ASP A 42 5.81 -21.24 13.27
N PHE A 43 7.09 -21.61 13.24
CA PHE A 43 7.64 -22.46 12.20
C PHE A 43 7.40 -23.91 12.59
N THR A 44 6.20 -24.42 12.30
CA THR A 44 6.08 -25.83 11.98
C THR A 44 6.57 -26.02 10.55
N ASN A 45 7.89 -26.12 10.41
CA ASN A 45 8.49 -26.75 9.25
C ASN A 45 9.34 -27.91 9.76
N SER A 46 8.85 -29.10 9.41
CA SER A 46 9.57 -30.37 9.30
C SER A 46 11.06 -30.19 9.07
N GLY A 47 11.85 -30.99 9.79
CA GLY A 47 13.31 -31.03 9.72
C GLY A 47 13.85 -30.70 8.33
N ALA A 48 14.50 -29.55 8.23
CA ALA A 48 15.45 -29.30 7.18
C ALA A 48 16.55 -30.34 7.36
N ASN A 49 16.51 -31.40 6.58
CA ASN A 49 17.60 -32.37 6.47
C ASN A 49 18.87 -31.56 6.21
N ASP A 50 19.77 -31.55 7.18
CA ASP A 50 21.10 -30.95 7.08
C ASP A 50 21.89 -31.72 6.01
N ARG A 51 21.80 -31.24 4.76
CA ARG A 51 22.39 -31.90 3.58
C ARG A 51 23.92 -31.83 3.57
N SER A 52 24.52 -31.10 4.50
CA SER A 52 25.98 -30.92 4.63
C SER A 52 26.76 -32.22 4.80
N LYS A 53 26.11 -33.30 5.28
CA LYS A 53 26.74 -34.61 5.50
C LYS A 53 26.52 -35.62 4.36
N LYS A 54 25.79 -35.27 3.31
CA LYS A 54 25.65 -36.15 2.14
C LYS A 54 26.88 -36.00 1.23
N ILE A 55 27.47 -37.13 0.87
CA ILE A 55 28.62 -37.22 -0.05
C ILE A 55 28.31 -36.51 -1.37
N ASP A 56 27.08 -36.62 -1.87
CA ASP A 56 26.63 -36.00 -3.13
C ASP A 56 26.43 -34.47 -3.07
N ALA A 57 26.51 -33.87 -1.87
CA ALA A 57 26.28 -32.43 -1.66
C ALA A 57 27.55 -31.64 -1.33
N GLN A 58 28.70 -32.32 -1.26
CA GLN A 58 30.00 -31.66 -1.12
C GLN A 58 30.37 -31.03 -2.48
N PRO A 59 30.83 -29.76 -2.51
CA PRO A 59 31.42 -29.19 -3.72
C PRO A 59 32.64 -30.03 -4.14
N ALA A 60 32.88 -30.16 -5.44
CA ALA A 60 34.06 -30.86 -5.95
C ALA A 60 35.33 -30.23 -5.35
N ASP A 61 36.25 -31.08 -4.89
CA ASP A 61 37.52 -30.65 -4.29
C ASP A 61 38.35 -29.85 -5.31
N HIS A 62 39.18 -28.92 -4.84
CA HIS A 62 40.10 -28.23 -5.74
C HIS A 62 41.17 -29.19 -6.26
N ILE A 63 41.65 -29.00 -7.49
CA ILE A 63 42.62 -29.89 -8.17
C ILE A 63 43.89 -30.11 -7.31
N SER A 64 44.31 -29.10 -6.54
CA SER A 64 45.43 -29.20 -5.59
C SER A 64 45.12 -30.08 -4.38
N GLU A 65 43.88 -30.08 -3.90
CA GLU A 65 43.40 -30.93 -2.80
C GLU A 65 43.26 -32.39 -3.25
N GLU A 66 42.81 -32.64 -4.49
CA GLU A 66 42.77 -33.97 -5.08
C GLU A 66 44.19 -34.53 -5.31
N ALA A 67 45.12 -33.70 -5.80
CA ALA A 67 46.53 -34.08 -5.95
C ALA A 67 47.19 -34.37 -4.60
N ALA A 68 46.87 -33.62 -3.54
CA ALA A 68 47.37 -33.88 -2.20
C ALA A 68 46.79 -35.18 -1.61
N LYS A 69 45.49 -35.42 -1.76
CA LYS A 69 44.84 -36.67 -1.30
C LYS A 69 45.37 -37.90 -2.04
N THR A 70 45.63 -37.78 -3.35
CA THR A 70 46.22 -38.87 -4.14
C THR A 70 47.68 -39.12 -3.76
N ALA A 71 48.48 -38.08 -3.55
CA ALA A 71 49.85 -38.22 -3.04
C ALA A 71 49.90 -38.87 -1.65
N GLU A 72 48.98 -38.48 -0.75
CA GLU A 72 48.83 -39.08 0.58
C GLU A 72 48.48 -40.58 0.51
N ILE A 73 47.62 -40.97 -0.43
CA ILE A 73 47.27 -42.38 -0.69
C ILE A 73 48.47 -43.15 -1.28
N MET A 74 49.26 -42.50 -2.14
CA MET A 74 50.42 -43.10 -2.81
C MET A 74 51.71 -43.06 -1.97
N GLY A 75 51.67 -42.42 -0.79
CA GLY A 75 52.82 -42.27 0.10
C GLY A 75 53.87 -41.26 -0.37
N GLU A 76 53.53 -40.40 -1.33
CA GLU A 76 54.39 -39.34 -1.87
C GLU A 76 54.12 -38.01 -1.16
N GLN A 77 55.11 -37.11 -1.15
CA GLN A 77 54.99 -35.81 -0.51
C GLN A 77 54.18 -34.85 -1.41
N GLY A 78 52.93 -34.59 -1.04
CA GLY A 78 52.00 -33.75 -1.81
C GLY A 78 52.40 -32.27 -1.86
N PRO A 79 51.82 -31.48 -2.80
CA PRO A 79 52.13 -30.06 -2.96
C PRO A 79 51.69 -29.21 -1.75
N ASP A 80 52.49 -28.20 -1.42
CA ASP A 80 52.32 -27.34 -0.24
C ASP A 80 51.04 -26.48 -0.34
N MET A 81 49.99 -26.88 0.38
CA MET A 81 48.64 -26.27 0.33
C MET A 81 48.59 -24.80 0.77
N SER A 82 49.66 -24.28 1.38
CA SER A 82 49.75 -22.88 1.83
C SER A 82 50.05 -21.89 0.69
N LYS A 83 50.52 -22.38 -0.47
CA LYS A 83 50.85 -21.55 -1.64
C LYS A 83 50.17 -22.16 -2.86
N GLY A 84 49.21 -21.44 -3.45
CA GLY A 84 48.58 -21.88 -4.69
C GLY A 84 49.64 -22.06 -5.79
N THR A 85 49.63 -23.22 -6.45
CA THR A 85 50.51 -23.46 -7.59
C THR A 85 50.16 -22.49 -8.72
N PRO A 86 51.13 -21.75 -9.28
CA PRO A 86 50.87 -20.85 -10.38
C PRO A 86 50.22 -21.61 -11.54
N VAL A 87 49.16 -21.07 -12.13
CA VAL A 87 48.48 -21.66 -13.30
C VAL A 87 49.45 -21.95 -14.45
N GLU A 88 50.54 -21.17 -14.52
CA GLU A 88 51.61 -21.34 -15.50
C GLU A 88 52.40 -22.67 -15.35
N GLU A 89 52.50 -23.22 -14.14
CA GLU A 89 53.22 -24.47 -13.87
C GLU A 89 52.35 -25.70 -14.15
N ILE A 90 51.05 -25.60 -13.85
CA ILE A 90 50.06 -26.66 -14.11
C ILE A 90 49.92 -26.89 -15.62
N VAL A 91 49.85 -25.80 -16.40
CA VAL A 91 49.61 -25.88 -17.84
C VAL A 91 50.88 -26.23 -18.64
N LYS A 92 52.07 -26.18 -18.04
CA LYS A 92 53.33 -26.59 -18.71
C LYS A 92 53.39 -28.10 -18.99
N GLY A 93 52.75 -28.92 -18.15
CA GLY A 93 52.71 -30.38 -18.32
C GLY A 93 51.74 -30.86 -19.40
N ASP A 94 50.62 -30.14 -19.58
CA ASP A 94 49.50 -30.61 -20.41
C ASP A 94 49.36 -29.80 -21.70
N LYS A 95 49.80 -30.40 -22.82
CA LYS A 95 49.72 -29.79 -24.16
C LYS A 95 48.27 -29.51 -24.58
N GLU A 96 47.33 -30.36 -24.20
CA GLU A 96 45.90 -30.19 -24.52
C GLU A 96 45.26 -29.02 -23.76
N ALA A 97 45.75 -28.71 -22.55
CA ALA A 97 45.29 -27.58 -21.76
C ALA A 97 45.81 -26.25 -22.32
N GLN A 98 47.04 -26.23 -22.86
CA GLN A 98 47.62 -25.06 -23.54
C GLN A 98 46.77 -24.60 -24.72
N ASP A 99 46.20 -25.55 -25.49
CA ASP A 99 45.40 -25.24 -26.67
C ASP A 99 44.01 -24.67 -26.35
N LYS A 100 43.47 -24.93 -25.16
CA LYS A 100 42.17 -24.42 -24.71
C LYS A 100 42.25 -23.10 -23.92
N LEU A 101 43.46 -22.59 -23.66
CA LEU A 101 43.63 -21.33 -22.93
C LEU A 101 43.12 -20.09 -23.72
N PRO A 102 42.62 -19.06 -23.02
CA PRO A 102 42.29 -17.78 -23.63
C PRO A 102 43.56 -17.09 -24.17
N LYS A 103 43.41 -16.35 -25.28
CA LYS A 103 44.52 -15.74 -26.04
C LYS A 103 45.50 -14.95 -25.15
N VAL A 104 45.00 -14.14 -24.23
CA VAL A 104 45.81 -13.31 -23.32
C VAL A 104 46.77 -14.13 -22.45
N MET A 105 46.40 -15.37 -22.09
CA MET A 105 47.26 -16.25 -21.27
C MET A 105 48.25 -17.03 -22.14
N LYS A 106 47.85 -17.44 -23.35
CA LYS A 106 48.76 -18.00 -24.36
C LYS A 106 49.88 -17.03 -24.72
N ASP A 107 49.55 -15.74 -24.84
CA ASP A 107 50.51 -14.69 -25.16
C ASP A 107 51.50 -14.46 -24.01
N LYS A 108 51.07 -14.57 -22.74
CA LYS A 108 51.96 -14.51 -21.57
C LYS A 108 52.93 -15.69 -21.48
N LEU A 109 52.47 -16.91 -21.77
CA LEU A 109 53.33 -18.11 -21.81
C LEU A 109 54.36 -18.03 -22.95
N LYS A 110 53.97 -17.50 -24.12
CA LYS A 110 54.90 -17.27 -25.24
C LYS A 110 55.89 -16.12 -24.96
N ALA A 111 55.46 -15.07 -24.25
CA ALA A 111 56.30 -13.93 -23.91
C ALA A 111 57.41 -14.26 -22.89
N GLN A 112 57.22 -15.25 -22.01
CA GLN A 112 58.27 -15.71 -21.08
C GLN A 112 59.44 -16.43 -21.77
N GLY A 113 59.27 -16.88 -23.03
CA GLY A 113 60.28 -17.62 -23.79
C GLY A 113 61.33 -16.76 -24.50
N ASN A 114 61.18 -15.43 -24.55
CA ASN A 114 62.20 -14.53 -25.10
C ASN A 114 62.00 -13.10 -24.60
N ALA A 115 63.02 -12.59 -23.93
CA ALA A 115 63.28 -11.19 -23.54
C ALA A 115 62.36 -10.54 -22.49
N ALA A 116 63.02 -9.90 -21.51
CA ALA A 116 62.41 -9.04 -20.51
C ALA A 116 61.59 -7.90 -21.17
N PRO A 117 60.37 -7.62 -20.71
CA PRO A 117 59.59 -6.53 -21.27
C PRO A 117 60.15 -5.17 -20.82
N LYS A 118 60.81 -4.46 -21.74
CA LYS A 118 60.97 -3.01 -21.66
C LYS A 118 59.60 -2.37 -21.93
N GLY A 119 58.92 -1.95 -20.86
CA GLY A 119 57.64 -1.27 -20.99
C GLY A 119 57.05 -0.91 -19.65
N SER A 120 57.47 0.23 -19.10
CA SER A 120 56.70 0.97 -18.11
C SER A 120 55.34 1.29 -18.74
N ARG A 121 54.33 0.47 -18.47
CA ARG A 121 52.94 0.85 -18.67
C ARG A 121 52.53 1.62 -17.42
N SER A 122 52.47 2.94 -17.57
CA SER A 122 51.86 3.84 -16.60
C SER A 122 50.44 3.35 -16.32
N TYR A 123 50.22 2.73 -15.15
CA TYR A 123 48.89 2.67 -14.57
C TYR A 123 48.51 4.11 -14.22
N SER A 124 47.80 4.77 -15.12
CA SER A 124 47.15 6.04 -14.82
C SER A 124 45.96 5.74 -13.89
N THR A 125 46.20 5.74 -12.58
CA THR A 125 45.17 6.11 -11.61
C THR A 125 44.84 7.57 -11.86
N MET A 126 43.90 7.85 -12.77
CA MET A 126 43.26 9.16 -12.81
C MET A 126 42.38 9.29 -11.57
N THR A 127 42.94 9.87 -10.52
CA THR A 127 42.17 10.65 -9.57
C THR A 127 41.80 11.96 -10.27
N THR A 128 40.59 12.04 -10.81
CA THR A 128 40.03 13.32 -11.25
C THR A 128 39.91 14.24 -10.04
N GLN A 129 40.84 15.20 -9.91
CA GLN A 129 40.60 16.40 -9.11
C GLN A 129 39.55 17.22 -9.85
N THR A 130 38.34 17.26 -9.32
CA THR A 130 37.31 18.20 -9.75
C THR A 130 37.72 19.60 -9.29
N GLY A 131 38.41 20.31 -10.18
CA GLY A 131 38.63 21.74 -10.08
C GLY A 131 37.30 22.48 -10.12
N ALA A 132 37.22 23.52 -9.30
CA ALA A 132 36.11 24.46 -9.24
C ALA A 132 35.82 25.05 -10.64
N GLY A 133 34.61 24.83 -11.16
CA GLY A 133 34.19 25.44 -12.41
C GLY A 133 32.99 24.76 -13.04
N ASN A 134 31.81 25.33 -12.78
CA ASN A 134 30.54 25.22 -13.50
C ASN A 134 30.32 24.03 -14.47
N GLY A 135 29.35 23.20 -14.08
CA GLY A 135 28.40 22.60 -15.04
C GLY A 135 28.59 21.11 -15.28
N LEU A 136 27.84 20.31 -14.51
CA LEU A 136 27.12 19.07 -14.86
C LEU A 136 26.94 18.27 -13.57
N ASP A 137 25.79 18.48 -12.93
CA ASP A 137 25.38 17.84 -11.68
C ASP A 137 25.01 16.36 -11.92
N MET A 138 26.01 15.50 -11.86
CA MET A 138 25.83 14.04 -11.80
C MET A 138 25.68 13.58 -10.35
N GLY A 139 24.67 14.10 -9.64
CA GLY A 139 24.08 13.49 -8.44
C GLY A 139 25.06 13.02 -7.35
N LEU A 140 26.24 13.66 -7.26
CA LEU A 140 27.22 13.39 -6.23
C LEU A 140 26.88 14.34 -5.09
N VAL A 141 26.25 13.80 -4.06
CA VAL A 141 25.83 14.53 -2.86
C VAL A 141 27.03 15.33 -2.33
N ASP A 142 26.92 16.65 -2.45
CA ASP A 142 27.95 17.62 -2.10
C ASP A 142 28.28 17.50 -0.60
N VAL A 143 29.40 16.82 -0.27
CA VAL A 143 29.80 16.50 1.11
C VAL A 143 30.07 17.79 1.90
N GLN A 144 30.37 18.90 1.23
CA GLN A 144 30.58 20.20 1.87
C GLN A 144 29.27 20.83 2.36
N ALA A 145 28.11 20.49 1.78
CA ALA A 145 26.81 20.93 2.28
C ALA A 145 26.44 20.28 3.64
N ALA A 146 27.04 19.12 3.96
CA ALA A 146 26.76 18.39 5.20
C ALA A 146 27.43 19.00 6.45
N ILE A 147 28.37 19.94 6.28
CA ILE A 147 29.07 20.63 7.39
C ILE A 147 28.56 22.07 7.54
N LYS A 148 27.30 22.34 7.20
CA LYS A 148 26.66 23.60 7.60
C LYS A 148 26.21 23.46 9.04
N THR A 149 26.84 24.22 9.94
CA THR A 149 26.34 24.35 11.31
C THR A 149 24.88 24.83 11.25
N PRO A 150 23.97 24.18 11.98
CA PRO A 150 22.55 24.49 11.91
C PRO A 150 22.32 25.93 12.39
N GLN A 151 21.67 26.75 11.55
CA GLN A 151 21.39 28.16 11.83
C GLN A 151 20.51 28.36 13.07
N THR A 152 19.66 27.37 13.36
CA THR A 152 18.79 27.35 14.53
C THR A 152 19.46 26.61 15.69
N PRO A 153 19.60 27.25 16.86
CA PRO A 153 20.20 26.61 18.03
C PRO A 153 19.38 25.37 18.45
N GLY A 154 20.08 24.26 18.70
CA GLY A 154 19.49 23.03 19.25
C GLY A 154 19.07 21.96 18.23
N LEU A 155 18.95 22.29 16.94
CA LEU A 155 18.79 21.26 15.92
C LEU A 155 20.15 20.79 15.42
N LYS A 156 20.28 19.50 15.04
CA LYS A 156 21.47 18.97 14.34
C LYS A 156 21.41 19.19 12.84
N PHE A 157 20.20 19.21 12.28
CA PHE A 157 19.91 19.44 10.85
C PHE A 157 18.95 20.62 10.73
N GLU A 158 18.76 21.13 9.51
CA GLU A 158 17.81 22.21 9.26
C GLU A 158 16.39 21.85 9.71
N MET A 159 15.66 22.85 10.18
CA MET A 159 14.26 22.67 10.60
C MET A 159 13.39 22.34 9.37
N PRO A 160 12.51 21.33 9.43
CA PRO A 160 11.59 21.05 8.33
C PRO A 160 10.65 22.25 8.10
N THR A 161 10.28 22.48 6.85
CA THR A 161 9.35 23.56 6.48
C THR A 161 7.99 23.32 7.10
N LEU A 162 7.53 24.25 7.94
CA LEU A 162 6.18 24.24 8.52
C LEU A 162 5.23 25.08 7.65
N PRO A 163 3.96 24.69 7.49
CA PRO A 163 3.29 23.54 8.10
C PRO A 163 3.70 22.20 7.45
N LEU A 164 3.79 21.15 8.27
CA LEU A 164 4.11 19.81 7.77
C LEU A 164 3.07 19.32 6.76
N PRO A 165 3.47 18.52 5.75
CA PRO A 165 2.53 17.91 4.83
C PRO A 165 1.55 17.02 5.59
N LYS A 166 0.32 16.94 5.08
CA LYS A 166 -0.78 16.18 5.68
C LYS A 166 -0.39 14.71 5.96
N ASP A 167 0.36 14.11 5.06
CA ASP A 167 0.75 12.70 5.11
C ASP A 167 1.77 12.39 6.20
N GLY A 168 2.48 13.41 6.71
CA GLY A 168 3.42 13.28 7.82
C GLY A 168 2.74 12.99 9.16
N HIS A 169 1.43 13.21 9.26
CA HIS A 169 0.70 12.96 10.50
C HIS A 169 0.35 11.47 10.65
N LEU A 170 0.86 10.81 11.71
CA LEU A 170 0.68 9.36 11.93
C LEU A 170 -0.78 8.88 11.80
N LYS A 171 -1.74 9.64 12.36
CA LYS A 171 -3.17 9.27 12.32
C LYS A 171 -3.84 9.54 10.97
N TYR A 172 -3.28 10.45 10.16
CA TYR A 172 -3.84 10.90 8.88
C TYR A 172 -2.87 10.62 7.72
N ARG A 173 -2.12 9.51 7.83
CA ARG A 173 -1.09 9.10 6.87
C ARG A 173 -1.66 8.84 5.47
N TYR A 174 -2.87 8.31 5.40
CA TYR A 174 -3.50 7.91 4.15
C TYR A 174 -4.55 8.94 3.72
N ASP A 175 -4.89 8.92 2.44
CA ASP A 175 -5.98 9.74 1.93
C ASP A 175 -7.30 9.41 2.67
N PRO A 176 -8.10 10.41 3.07
CA PRO A 176 -9.34 10.21 3.80
C PRO A 176 -10.36 9.30 3.09
N VAL A 177 -10.36 9.24 1.76
CA VAL A 177 -11.27 8.34 1.03
C VAL A 177 -10.81 6.89 1.19
N VAL A 178 -9.51 6.65 1.02
CA VAL A 178 -8.91 5.33 1.24
C VAL A 178 -9.15 4.87 2.68
N GLU A 179 -8.87 5.73 3.66
CA GLU A 179 -9.13 5.43 5.07
C GLU A 179 -10.62 5.13 5.32
N GLN A 180 -11.52 5.94 4.77
CA GLN A 180 -12.96 5.72 4.93
C GLN A 180 -13.42 4.38 4.34
N VAL A 181 -12.98 4.03 3.13
CA VAL A 181 -13.35 2.76 2.49
C VAL A 181 -12.75 1.58 3.23
N THR A 182 -11.49 1.65 3.66
CA THR A 182 -10.86 0.58 4.48
C THR A 182 -11.66 0.31 5.75
N ASN A 183 -12.10 1.37 6.45
CA ASN A 183 -12.90 1.23 7.67
C ASN A 183 -14.31 0.64 7.39
N LEU A 184 -14.88 0.86 6.20
CA LEU A 184 -16.18 0.29 5.81
C LEU A 184 -16.08 -1.17 5.35
N ILE A 185 -14.93 -1.58 4.79
CA ILE A 185 -14.63 -2.98 4.46
C ILE A 185 -14.30 -3.78 5.72
N MET A 186 -13.75 -3.14 6.75
CA MET A 186 -13.31 -3.77 7.99
C MET A 186 -14.48 -4.43 8.75
N GLN A 187 -14.30 -5.70 9.07
CA GLN A 187 -15.22 -6.48 9.90
C GLN A 187 -14.48 -6.99 11.14
N HIS A 188 -15.19 -7.10 12.27
CA HIS A 188 -14.66 -7.64 13.54
C HIS A 188 -13.35 -6.98 14.03
N GLY A 189 -13.11 -5.71 13.70
CA GLY A 189 -11.87 -5.01 14.07
C GLY A 189 -10.61 -5.46 13.31
N LYS A 190 -10.73 -6.32 12.29
CA LYS A 190 -9.61 -6.84 11.51
C LYS A 190 -9.12 -5.81 10.47
N LYS A 191 -8.45 -4.75 10.94
CA LYS A 191 -7.97 -3.64 10.09
C LYS A 191 -6.91 -4.07 9.08
N SER A 192 -6.01 -4.98 9.46
CA SER A 192 -4.96 -5.50 8.57
C SER A 192 -5.53 -6.17 7.32
N VAL A 193 -6.58 -6.98 7.49
CA VAL A 193 -7.29 -7.64 6.37
C VAL A 193 -7.96 -6.61 5.47
N ALA A 194 -8.60 -5.59 6.04
CA ALA A 194 -9.23 -4.53 5.25
C ALA A 194 -8.21 -3.69 4.47
N GLN A 195 -7.05 -3.41 5.06
CA GLN A 195 -5.93 -2.73 4.40
C GLN A 195 -5.36 -3.58 3.26
N SER A 196 -5.21 -4.89 3.45
CA SER A 196 -4.79 -5.82 2.40
C SER A 196 -5.78 -5.84 1.24
N ASN A 197 -7.09 -5.93 1.53
CA ASN A 197 -8.12 -5.87 0.51
C ASN A 197 -8.11 -4.54 -0.25
N MET A 198 -7.90 -3.41 0.43
CA MET A 198 -7.77 -2.10 -0.21
C MET A 198 -6.55 -2.04 -1.14
N ALA A 199 -5.40 -2.55 -0.71
CA ALA A 199 -4.22 -2.62 -1.56
C ALA A 199 -4.50 -3.42 -2.84
N LEU A 200 -5.20 -4.56 -2.73
CA LEU A 200 -5.63 -5.35 -3.89
C LEU A 200 -6.63 -4.60 -4.78
N ILE A 201 -7.57 -3.84 -4.21
CA ILE A 201 -8.50 -2.99 -4.99
C ILE A 201 -7.72 -1.98 -5.82
N LEU A 202 -6.80 -1.24 -5.20
CA LEU A 202 -5.99 -0.24 -5.90
C LEU A 202 -5.07 -0.87 -6.95
N GLN A 203 -4.51 -2.04 -6.66
CA GLN A 203 -3.73 -2.81 -7.63
C GLN A 203 -4.57 -3.20 -8.85
N HIS A 204 -5.80 -3.69 -8.63
CA HIS A 204 -6.71 -4.03 -9.72
C HIS A 204 -7.06 -2.82 -10.60
N LEU A 205 -7.34 -1.67 -9.98
CA LEU A 205 -7.60 -0.42 -10.70
C LEU A 205 -6.39 0.07 -11.51
N ARG A 206 -5.17 -0.19 -11.01
CA ARG A 206 -3.93 0.15 -11.71
C ARG A 206 -3.69 -0.72 -12.93
N THR A 207 -4.08 -2.00 -12.85
CA THR A 207 -3.91 -2.97 -13.94
C THR A 207 -5.09 -3.03 -14.91
N SER A 208 -6.23 -2.44 -14.56
CA SER A 208 -7.40 -2.47 -15.44
C SER A 208 -7.18 -1.54 -16.65
N PRO A 209 -7.76 -1.86 -17.81
CA PRO A 209 -7.68 -0.98 -18.98
C PRO A 209 -8.33 0.38 -18.70
N ILE A 210 -8.03 1.32 -19.58
CA ILE A 210 -8.60 2.67 -19.53
C ILE A 210 -10.13 2.57 -19.65
N PRO A 211 -10.90 3.13 -18.71
CA PRO A 211 -12.36 3.02 -18.74
C PRO A 211 -12.96 3.89 -19.84
N THR A 212 -13.99 3.37 -20.51
CA THR A 212 -14.78 4.12 -21.49
C THR A 212 -15.93 4.85 -20.79
N ILE A 213 -15.86 6.18 -20.70
CA ILE A 213 -16.86 7.00 -19.99
C ILE A 213 -18.13 7.13 -20.84
N ASN A 214 -19.29 6.85 -20.26
CA ASN A 214 -20.58 7.05 -20.92
C ASN A 214 -21.01 8.53 -20.81
N PRO A 215 -21.25 9.25 -21.92
CA PRO A 215 -21.67 10.65 -21.90
C PRO A 215 -23.03 10.87 -21.20
N ALA A 216 -23.91 9.88 -21.19
CA ALA A 216 -25.21 9.98 -20.53
C ALA A 216 -25.12 10.02 -18.99
N LYS A 217 -24.03 9.49 -18.42
CA LYS A 217 -23.76 9.46 -16.98
C LYS A 217 -22.41 10.13 -16.72
N PRO A 218 -22.35 11.47 -16.83
CA PRO A 218 -21.11 12.19 -16.64
C PRO A 218 -20.60 12.05 -15.21
N LEU A 219 -19.29 12.03 -15.09
CA LEU A 219 -18.59 12.02 -13.81
C LEU A 219 -18.61 13.43 -13.19
N LEU A 220 -17.89 13.61 -12.08
CA LEU A 220 -17.73 14.94 -11.50
C LEU A 220 -17.12 15.95 -12.48
N PRO A 221 -17.54 17.23 -12.44
CA PRO A 221 -16.92 18.29 -13.22
C PRO A 221 -15.46 18.48 -12.77
N GLY A 222 -14.57 18.73 -13.74
CA GLY A 222 -13.13 18.84 -13.47
C GLY A 222 -12.42 17.50 -13.25
N ALA A 223 -13.08 16.37 -13.55
CA ALA A 223 -12.42 15.08 -13.61
C ALA A 223 -11.30 15.07 -14.68
N PRO A 224 -10.14 14.46 -14.38
CA PRO A 224 -9.08 14.30 -15.38
C PRO A 224 -9.52 13.37 -16.52
N PRO A 225 -8.80 13.38 -17.65
CA PRO A 225 -9.09 12.46 -18.75
C PRO A 225 -8.97 11.00 -18.30
N PRO A 226 -9.71 10.07 -18.94
CA PRO A 226 -9.74 8.66 -18.54
C PRO A 226 -8.37 7.98 -18.58
N SER A 227 -7.43 8.48 -19.40
CA SER A 227 -6.05 7.99 -19.51
C SER A 227 -5.27 8.08 -18.19
N HIS A 228 -5.56 9.07 -17.34
CA HIS A 228 -4.82 9.29 -16.09
C HIS A 228 -5.31 8.40 -14.93
N LEU A 229 -6.46 7.73 -15.09
CA LEU A 229 -7.11 6.99 -14.00
C LEU A 229 -6.33 5.73 -13.58
N PRO A 230 -5.87 4.85 -14.49
CA PRO A 230 -5.13 3.65 -14.09
C PRO A 230 -3.80 3.99 -13.40
N LEU A 231 -3.11 5.04 -13.86
CA LEU A 231 -1.85 5.49 -13.24
C LEU A 231 -2.06 6.03 -11.82
N ASN A 232 -3.21 6.66 -11.57
CA ASN A 232 -3.56 7.25 -10.27
C ASN A 232 -4.76 6.51 -9.64
N PRO A 233 -4.57 5.31 -9.06
CA PRO A 233 -5.68 4.48 -8.58
C PRO A 233 -6.43 5.10 -7.39
N ILE A 234 -5.79 5.97 -6.60
CA ILE A 234 -6.46 6.73 -5.54
C ILE A 234 -7.46 7.70 -6.16
N LEU A 235 -7.05 8.44 -7.19
CA LEU A 235 -7.94 9.36 -7.91
C LEU A 235 -9.08 8.59 -8.60
N TYR A 236 -8.77 7.44 -9.21
CA TYR A 236 -9.79 6.57 -9.80
C TYR A 236 -10.86 6.21 -8.76
N LEU A 237 -10.43 5.74 -7.58
CA LEU A 237 -11.32 5.39 -6.48
C LEU A 237 -12.13 6.60 -5.99
N THR A 238 -11.51 7.76 -5.78
CA THR A 238 -12.20 8.96 -5.28
C THR A 238 -13.26 9.45 -6.26
N LEU A 239 -12.91 9.50 -7.55
CA LEU A 239 -13.78 9.94 -8.63
C LEU A 239 -15.01 9.03 -8.75
N ALA A 240 -14.80 7.71 -8.74
CA ALA A 240 -15.89 6.75 -8.81
C ALA A 240 -16.89 6.90 -7.64
N ILE A 241 -16.37 7.06 -6.41
CA ILE A 241 -17.20 7.23 -5.22
C ILE A 241 -17.96 8.56 -5.27
N ASP A 242 -17.27 9.67 -5.54
CA ASP A 242 -17.87 10.99 -5.44
C ASP A 242 -18.88 11.26 -6.58
N SER A 243 -18.71 10.64 -7.74
CA SER A 243 -19.67 10.74 -8.86
C SER A 243 -21.02 10.10 -8.52
N VAL A 244 -20.98 8.94 -7.85
CA VAL A 244 -22.18 8.18 -7.47
C VAL A 244 -22.78 8.68 -6.14
N ALA A 245 -22.03 9.45 -5.36
CA ALA A 245 -22.48 9.90 -4.07
C ALA A 245 -23.75 10.78 -4.16
N PRO A 246 -24.80 10.45 -3.39
CA PRO A 246 -26.02 11.26 -3.40
C PRO A 246 -25.79 12.58 -2.65
N LEU A 247 -26.32 13.68 -3.18
CA LEU A 247 -26.20 15.00 -2.56
C LEU A 247 -27.07 15.15 -1.29
N MET A 248 -28.17 14.41 -1.23
CA MET A 248 -29.15 14.46 -0.17
C MET A 248 -29.64 13.06 0.19
N ARG A 249 -30.12 12.91 1.42
CA ARG A 249 -30.92 11.77 1.85
C ARG A 249 -32.34 12.22 2.14
N ILE A 250 -33.26 11.27 2.22
CA ILE A 250 -34.63 11.55 2.62
C ILE A 250 -34.80 11.12 4.07
N ARG A 251 -35.30 12.04 4.90
CA ARG A 251 -35.69 11.80 6.29
C ARG A 251 -37.21 11.67 6.32
N SER A 252 -37.71 10.55 6.84
CA SER A 252 -39.13 10.38 7.13
C SER A 252 -39.46 11.03 8.48
N GLN A 253 -40.40 11.97 8.49
CA GLN A 253 -40.95 12.59 9.71
C GLN A 253 -42.37 12.07 9.93
N ARG A 254 -42.53 11.19 10.92
CA ARG A 254 -43.82 10.57 11.25
C ARG A 254 -44.81 11.63 11.76
N GLY A 255 -46.05 11.61 11.26
CA GLY A 255 -47.15 12.44 11.75
C GLY A 255 -47.21 13.88 11.20
N ALA A 256 -46.25 14.30 10.37
CA ALA A 256 -46.23 15.65 9.79
C ALA A 256 -47.09 15.82 8.53
N ALA A 257 -47.45 14.72 7.86
CA ALA A 257 -48.29 14.76 6.64
C ALA A 257 -49.80 14.69 6.93
N GLY A 258 -50.20 14.52 8.20
CA GLY A 258 -51.58 14.15 8.58
C GLY A 258 -51.81 12.63 8.56
N GLY A 259 -52.93 12.18 9.16
CA GLY A 259 -53.38 10.78 9.11
C GLY A 259 -52.39 9.71 9.61
N GLY A 260 -51.36 10.09 10.39
CA GLY A 260 -50.30 9.18 10.84
C GLY A 260 -49.23 8.84 9.80
N VAL A 261 -49.33 9.39 8.57
CA VAL A 261 -48.37 9.15 7.48
C VAL A 261 -47.08 9.92 7.74
N ALA A 262 -45.95 9.34 7.33
CA ALA A 262 -44.66 10.00 7.42
C ALA A 262 -44.43 10.94 6.23
N LEU A 263 -44.10 12.19 6.52
CA LEU A 263 -43.71 13.17 5.52
C LEU A 263 -42.24 12.92 5.12
N GLN A 264 -41.98 12.83 3.82
CA GLN A 264 -40.62 12.70 3.31
C GLN A 264 -39.98 14.08 3.21
N ILE A 265 -38.86 14.30 3.89
CA ILE A 265 -38.16 15.58 3.92
C ILE A 265 -36.73 15.37 3.38
N PRO A 266 -36.34 15.99 2.26
CA PRO A 266 -34.97 15.91 1.77
C PRO A 266 -34.02 16.70 2.68
N VAL A 267 -32.87 16.11 3.02
CA VAL A 267 -31.85 16.68 3.89
C VAL A 267 -30.49 16.59 3.19
N PRO A 268 -29.73 17.70 3.06
CA PRO A 268 -28.41 17.67 2.45
C PRO A 268 -27.42 16.85 3.28
N LEU A 269 -26.48 16.20 2.60
CA LEU A 269 -25.45 15.37 3.23
C LEU A 269 -24.09 16.06 3.16
N GLY A 270 -23.31 15.98 4.25
CA GLY A 270 -21.90 16.39 4.25
C GLY A 270 -21.01 15.43 3.46
N GLN A 271 -19.84 15.87 2.99
CA GLN A 271 -18.94 15.09 2.12
C GLN A 271 -18.68 13.66 2.62
N ARG A 272 -18.31 13.51 3.90
CA ARG A 272 -18.04 12.20 4.50
C ARG A 272 -19.28 11.30 4.52
N GLN A 273 -20.47 11.86 4.74
CA GLN A 273 -21.73 11.12 4.73
C GLN A 273 -22.09 10.69 3.30
N ARG A 274 -21.92 11.57 2.32
CA ARG A 274 -22.12 11.27 0.88
C ARG A 274 -21.27 10.08 0.45
N ARG A 275 -19.97 10.13 0.71
CA ARG A 275 -19.02 9.04 0.43
C ARG A 275 -19.40 7.74 1.12
N ARG A 276 -19.82 7.79 2.39
CA ARG A 276 -20.25 6.60 3.13
C ARG A 276 -21.40 5.88 2.44
N VAL A 277 -22.45 6.62 2.07
CA VAL A 277 -23.63 6.04 1.40
C VAL A 277 -23.25 5.42 0.06
N ALA A 278 -22.41 6.10 -0.73
CA ALA A 278 -21.90 5.58 -2.00
C ALA A 278 -21.13 4.26 -1.83
N VAL A 279 -20.21 4.22 -0.87
CA VAL A 279 -19.39 3.03 -0.58
C VAL A 279 -20.26 1.88 -0.09
N GLU A 280 -21.25 2.12 0.77
CA GLU A 280 -22.20 1.10 1.20
C GLU A 280 -22.99 0.52 0.01
N TRP A 281 -23.36 1.34 -0.99
CA TRP A 281 -24.00 0.84 -2.20
C TRP A 281 -23.07 0.03 -3.09
N ILE A 282 -21.81 0.46 -3.23
CA ILE A 282 -20.79 -0.27 -3.98
C ILE A 282 -20.51 -1.62 -3.33
N LEU A 283 -20.36 -1.68 -2.01
CA LEU A 283 -20.16 -2.93 -1.27
C LEU A 283 -21.35 -3.88 -1.43
N GLY A 284 -22.58 -3.35 -1.35
CA GLY A 284 -23.80 -4.15 -1.56
C GLY A 284 -24.01 -4.61 -3.00
N ALA A 285 -23.47 -3.91 -3.99
CA ALA A 285 -23.46 -4.35 -5.39
C ALA A 285 -22.36 -5.41 -5.62
N ALA A 286 -21.16 -5.15 -5.12
CA ALA A 286 -20.02 -6.06 -5.20
C ALA A 286 -20.26 -7.40 -4.49
N SER A 287 -21.04 -7.41 -3.40
CA SER A 287 -21.41 -8.65 -2.71
C SER A 287 -22.35 -9.53 -3.52
N LYS A 288 -23.15 -8.95 -4.42
CA LYS A 288 -24.09 -9.67 -5.30
C LYS A 288 -23.44 -10.20 -6.57
N ARG A 289 -22.25 -9.71 -6.92
CA ARG A 289 -21.51 -10.21 -8.09
C ARG A 289 -21.02 -11.64 -7.87
N ARG A 290 -20.99 -12.40 -8.96
CA ARG A 290 -20.39 -13.74 -9.00
C ARG A 290 -18.88 -13.64 -8.72
N ASN A 291 -18.35 -14.62 -8.01
CA ASN A 291 -16.90 -14.78 -7.84
C ASN A 291 -16.27 -15.18 -9.19
N VAL A 292 -15.25 -14.44 -9.62
CA VAL A 292 -14.54 -14.70 -10.90
C VAL A 292 -13.43 -15.76 -10.73
N GLY A 293 -13.09 -16.14 -9.50
CA GLY A 293 -12.12 -17.19 -9.21
C GLY A 293 -12.11 -17.61 -7.74
N SER A 294 -11.22 -18.54 -7.42
CA SER A 294 -10.91 -18.97 -6.06
C SER A 294 -9.76 -18.16 -5.48
N GLY A 295 -9.83 -17.79 -4.20
CA GLY A 295 -8.74 -17.13 -3.49
C GLY A 295 -9.17 -16.01 -2.55
N LYS A 296 -8.21 -15.59 -1.71
CA LYS A 296 -8.41 -14.58 -0.66
C LYS A 296 -8.72 -13.17 -1.21
N GLY A 297 -8.39 -12.90 -2.48
CA GLY A 297 -8.61 -11.60 -3.15
C GLY A 297 -9.96 -11.42 -3.85
N SER A 298 -10.85 -12.42 -3.80
CA SER A 298 -12.11 -12.40 -4.58
C SER A 298 -13.00 -11.19 -4.27
N LEU A 299 -13.06 -10.77 -2.99
CA LEU A 299 -13.85 -9.59 -2.59
C LEU A 299 -13.28 -8.29 -3.19
N ALA A 300 -11.97 -8.11 -3.11
CA ALA A 300 -11.27 -6.93 -3.64
C ALA A 300 -11.49 -6.80 -5.15
N GLN A 301 -11.40 -7.91 -5.89
CA GLN A 301 -11.65 -7.95 -7.33
C GLN A 301 -13.09 -7.54 -7.67
N ARG A 302 -14.09 -8.06 -6.95
CA ARG A 302 -15.51 -7.68 -7.19
C ARG A 302 -15.75 -6.20 -6.94
N ILE A 303 -15.16 -5.63 -5.87
CA ILE A 303 -15.26 -4.21 -5.57
C ILE A 303 -14.59 -3.38 -6.67
N ALA A 304 -13.38 -3.73 -7.09
CA ALA A 304 -12.66 -3.03 -8.16
C ALA A 304 -13.45 -3.05 -9.47
N GLN A 305 -14.00 -4.21 -9.85
CA GLN A 305 -14.84 -4.31 -11.04
C GLN A 305 -16.13 -3.47 -10.94
N GLU A 306 -16.70 -3.31 -9.74
CA GLU A 306 -17.83 -2.38 -9.54
C GLU A 306 -17.40 -0.94 -9.74
N MET A 307 -16.21 -0.55 -9.25
CA MET A 307 -15.69 0.80 -9.44
C MET A 307 -15.43 1.12 -10.91
N VAL A 308 -14.88 0.18 -11.68
CA VAL A 308 -14.73 0.32 -13.14
C VAL A 308 -16.11 0.51 -13.80
N ALA A 309 -17.08 -0.36 -13.49
CA ALA A 309 -18.43 -0.26 -14.05
C ALA A 309 -19.15 1.05 -13.65
N VAL A 310 -18.83 1.62 -12.49
CA VAL A 310 -19.32 2.93 -12.05
C VAL A 310 -18.78 4.05 -12.94
N VAL A 311 -17.47 4.08 -13.19
CA VAL A 311 -16.84 5.12 -14.02
C VAL A 311 -17.29 5.02 -15.47
N GLU A 312 -17.53 3.82 -15.96
CA GLU A 312 -18.08 3.59 -17.30
C GLU A 312 -19.59 3.88 -17.41
N GLY A 313 -20.28 4.14 -16.28
CA GLY A 313 -21.73 4.38 -16.25
C GLY A 313 -22.60 3.13 -16.43
N ARG A 314 -22.01 1.93 -16.42
CA ARG A 314 -22.72 0.64 -16.57
C ARG A 314 -23.33 0.13 -15.27
N SER A 315 -22.93 0.66 -14.12
CA SER A 315 -23.46 0.21 -12.83
C SER A 315 -24.90 0.65 -12.58
N GLY A 316 -25.70 -0.24 -11.96
CA GLY A 316 -27.07 0.05 -11.50
C GLY A 316 -27.11 0.98 -10.29
N ILE A 317 -25.96 1.36 -9.73
CA ILE A 317 -25.87 2.29 -8.60
C ILE A 317 -26.28 3.70 -9.03
N TRP A 318 -26.03 4.06 -10.29
CA TRP A 318 -26.51 5.30 -10.89
C TRP A 318 -28.05 5.43 -10.83
N ASP A 319 -28.77 4.33 -11.05
CA ASP A 319 -30.23 4.34 -10.99
C ASP A 319 -30.72 4.53 -9.56
N ARG A 320 -30.03 3.94 -8.58
CA ARG A 320 -30.29 4.16 -7.15
C ARG A 320 -30.06 5.61 -6.74
N ARG A 321 -28.96 6.23 -7.19
CA ARG A 321 -28.68 7.66 -6.98
C ARG A 321 -29.80 8.53 -7.57
N ASN A 322 -30.16 8.26 -8.82
CA ASN A 322 -31.19 9.01 -9.54
C ASN A 322 -32.57 8.85 -8.89
N ALA A 323 -32.93 7.66 -8.38
CA ALA A 323 -34.18 7.43 -7.67
C ALA A 323 -34.30 8.30 -6.42
N ILE A 324 -33.22 8.41 -5.62
CA ILE A 324 -33.20 9.28 -4.43
C ILE A 324 -33.29 10.75 -4.82
N HIS A 325 -32.63 11.18 -5.88
CA HIS A 325 -32.70 12.57 -6.35
C HIS A 325 -34.10 12.91 -6.89
N LYS A 326 -34.72 12.01 -7.67
CA LYS A 326 -36.10 12.15 -8.13
C LYS A 326 -37.09 12.30 -6.97
N LEU A 327 -36.97 11.44 -5.96
CA LEU A 327 -37.82 11.53 -4.76
C LEU A 327 -37.54 12.83 -3.98
N GLY A 328 -36.28 13.24 -3.86
CA GLY A 328 -35.90 14.51 -3.23
C GLY A 328 -36.51 15.72 -3.94
N VAL A 329 -36.50 15.74 -5.28
CA VAL A 329 -37.13 16.79 -6.09
C VAL A 329 -38.64 16.79 -5.92
N ALA A 330 -39.29 15.63 -5.92
CA ALA A 330 -40.73 15.51 -5.68
C ALA A 330 -41.14 16.03 -4.29
N ALA A 331 -40.32 15.75 -3.27
CA ALA A 331 -40.57 16.13 -1.89
C ALA A 331 -40.03 17.52 -1.50
N ARG A 332 -39.61 18.35 -2.46
CA ARG A 332 -38.97 19.66 -2.20
C ARG A 332 -39.86 20.63 -1.40
N ALA A 333 -41.17 20.55 -1.57
CA ALA A 333 -42.13 21.41 -0.87
C ALA A 333 -42.23 21.08 0.64
N ASN A 334 -41.80 19.89 1.05
CA ASN A 334 -41.89 19.44 2.44
C ASN A 334 -40.76 20.00 3.33
N ILE A 335 -39.86 20.79 2.77
CA ILE A 335 -38.77 21.43 3.52
C ILE A 335 -39.37 22.57 4.35
N VAL A 336 -39.69 22.28 5.61
CA VAL A 336 -40.06 23.32 6.57
C VAL A 336 -38.78 23.93 7.12
N LEU A 337 -38.49 25.18 6.72
CA LEU A 337 -37.43 25.96 7.34
C LEU A 337 -37.79 26.18 8.82
N PRO A 338 -36.89 25.89 9.78
CA PRO A 338 -37.15 26.25 11.17
C PRO A 338 -37.35 27.76 11.22
N ARG A 339 -38.52 28.22 11.68
CA ARG A 339 -38.70 29.63 12.04
C ARG A 339 -37.60 29.95 13.05
N LYS A 340 -36.68 30.87 12.71
CA LYS A 340 -35.77 31.45 13.68
C LYS A 340 -36.64 31.96 14.83
N ARG A 341 -36.51 31.32 16.00
CA ARG A 341 -36.99 31.87 17.26
C ARG A 341 -36.05 32.99 17.66
#